data_AF-A0A426VVU8-F1
#
_entry.id   AF-A0A426VVU8-F1
#
_cell.length_a   1.000
_cell.length_b   1.000
_cell.length_c   1.000
_cell.angle_alpha   90.00
_cell.angle_beta   90.00
_cell.angle_gamma   90.00
#
_symmetry.space_group_name_H-M   'P 1'
#
loop_
_entity.id
_entity.type
_entity.pdbx_description
1 polymer ?
#
loop_
_entity_poly.entity_id
_entity_poly.type
_entity_poly.pdbx_seq_one_letter_code
_entity_poly.pdbx_strand_id
1 'polypeptide(L)' 'MSNACFVTQIATEEILLRVTNVCGECYSDLHVGDTIHYDMQNYRYLCDCCQEKLCSMMNEECEIVREEEGGLFC' A
#
# COMPACT_ATOMS: atom_id res chain seq x y z
N MET A 1 -11.92 3.62 6.77
CA MET A 1 -11.06 2.47 7.09
C MET A 1 -9.62 2.92 6.93
N SER A 2 -8.85 2.98 8.00
CA SER A 2 -7.44 3.39 7.95
C SER A 2 -6.67 2.40 7.10
N ASN A 3 -6.10 2.88 5.99
CA ASN A 3 -5.33 2.12 5.01
C ASN A 3 -3.96 1.74 5.60
N ALA A 4 -3.96 0.97 6.69
CA ALA A 4 -2.83 0.75 7.59
C ALA A 4 -1.67 -0.05 6.96
N CYS A 5 -1.70 -0.32 5.66
CA CYS A 5 -0.65 -1.04 4.94
C CYS A 5 0.33 -0.10 4.23
N PHE A 6 -0.06 1.17 4.02
CA PHE A 6 0.74 2.14 3.27
C PHE A 6 1.04 3.39 4.09
N VAL A 7 2.29 3.84 4.04
CA VAL A 7 2.70 5.15 4.58
C VAL A 7 2.94 6.10 3.40
N THR A 8 2.11 7.13 3.31
CA THR A 8 2.20 8.15 2.26
C THR A 8 3.20 9.23 2.66
N GLN A 9 4.08 9.59 1.72
CA GLN A 9 5.06 10.66 1.90
C GLN A 9 5.43 11.27 0.55
N ILE A 10 6.07 12.43 0.59
CA ILE A 10 6.66 13.04 -0.61
C ILE A 10 8.05 12.44 -0.85
N ALA A 11 8.34 12.10 -2.10
CA ALA A 11 9.64 11.64 -2.54
C ALA A 11 10.67 12.77 -2.38
N THR A 12 11.66 12.55 -1.53
CA THR A 12 12.82 13.42 -1.36
C THR A 12 14.03 12.84 -2.10
N GLU A 13 15.00 13.68 -2.44
CA GLU A 13 16.27 13.21 -3.02
C GLU A 13 16.93 12.13 -2.16
N GLU A 14 16.84 12.24 -0.83
CA GLU A 14 17.41 11.26 0.08
C GLU A 14 16.80 9.87 -0.11
N ILE A 15 15.47 9.78 -0.24
CA ILE A 15 14.77 8.51 -0.46
C ILE A 15 15.16 7.94 -1.82
N LEU A 16 15.15 8.76 -2.86
CA LEU A 16 15.38 8.28 -4.23
C LEU A 16 16.81 7.81 -4.45
N LEU A 17 17.80 8.49 -3.85
CA LEU A 17 19.21 8.15 -4.00
C LEU A 17 19.66 7.03 -3.06
N ARG A 18 19.07 6.91 -1.86
CA ARG A 18 19.52 5.94 -0.84
C ARG A 18 18.68 4.67 -0.81
N VAL A 19 17.45 4.71 -1.33
CA VAL A 19 16.53 3.57 -1.26
C VAL A 19 16.16 3.07 -2.65
N THR A 20 15.44 3.87 -3.44
CA THR A 20 15.03 3.50 -4.80
C THR A 20 14.50 4.71 -5.56
N ASN A 21 14.83 4.79 -6.85
CA ASN A 21 14.29 5.78 -7.77
C ASN A 21 13.19 5.21 -8.69
N VAL A 22 12.69 4.00 -8.40
CA VAL A 22 11.64 3.34 -9.18
C VAL A 22 10.58 2.72 -8.29
N CYS A 23 9.36 2.63 -8.80
CA CYS A 23 8.25 1.93 -8.17
C CYS A 23 8.54 0.43 -8.08
N GLY A 24 8.36 -0.16 -6.89
CA GLY A 24 8.61 -1.58 -6.64
C GLY A 24 7.57 -2.55 -7.20
N GLU A 25 6.54 -2.06 -7.90
CA GLU A 25 5.52 -2.89 -8.57
C GLU A 25 5.60 -2.78 -10.09
N CYS A 26 5.57 -1.56 -10.64
CA CYS A 26 5.55 -1.35 -12.10
C CYS A 26 6.89 -0.90 -12.70
N TYR A 27 7.91 -0.67 -11.87
CA TYR A 27 9.23 -0.18 -12.27
C TYR A 27 9.23 1.18 -12.99
N SER A 28 8.15 1.96 -12.87
CA SER A 28 8.15 3.35 -13.34
C SER A 28 9.09 4.20 -12.50
N ASP A 29 9.73 5.19 -13.11
CA ASP A 29 10.57 6.15 -12.41
C ASP A 29 9.77 6.96 -11.38
N LEU A 30 10.39 7.19 -10.23
CA LEU A 30 9.91 8.07 -9.17
C LEU A 30 10.78 9.32 -9.17
N HIS A 31 10.15 10.48 -9.08
CA HIS A 31 10.81 11.79 -9.12
C HIS A 31 10.64 12.53 -7.80
N VAL A 32 11.57 13.44 -7.53
CA VAL A 32 11.49 14.29 -6.33
C VAL A 32 10.21 15.12 -6.41
N GLY A 33 9.45 15.15 -5.31
CA GLY A 33 8.17 15.83 -5.24
C GLY A 33 6.96 14.94 -5.56
N ASP A 34 7.17 13.73 -6.08
CA ASP A 34 6.08 12.77 -6.28
C ASP A 34 5.50 12.33 -4.93
N THR A 35 4.19 12.08 -4.91
CA THR A 35 3.57 11.31 -3.83
C THR A 35 3.95 9.85 -4.00
N ILE A 36 4.52 9.26 -2.95
CA ILE A 36 4.92 7.86 -2.92
C ILE A 36 4.37 7.18 -1.68
N HIS A 37 4.16 5.87 -1.79
CA HIS A 37 3.57 5.06 -0.74
C HIS A 37 4.51 3.94 -0.36
N TYR A 38 4.93 3.91 0.89
CA TYR A 38 5.68 2.80 1.43
C TYR A 38 4.74 1.67 1.83
N ASP A 39 4.79 0.57 1.10
CA ASP A 39 4.12 -0.69 1.41
C ASP A 39 4.84 -1.38 2.58
N MET A 40 4.20 -1.38 3.75
CA MET A 40 4.77 -1.98 4.96
C MET A 40 4.74 -3.51 4.96
N GLN A 41 3.97 -4.14 4.08
CA GLN A 41 3.89 -5.60 3.98
C GLN A 41 5.02 -6.15 3.10
N ASN A 42 5.28 -5.48 1.98
CA ASN A 42 6.29 -5.92 1.00
C ASN A 42 7.60 -5.11 1.06
N TYR A 43 7.68 -4.13 1.97
CA TYR A 43 8.85 -3.29 2.21
C TYR A 43 9.37 -2.58 0.94
N ARG A 44 8.45 -1.97 0.18
CA ARG A 44 8.74 -1.33 -1.11
C ARG A 44 8.02 0.01 -1.26
N TYR A 45 8.60 0.91 -2.03
CA TYR A 45 7.94 2.15 -2.42
C TYR A 45 7.12 1.98 -3.70
N LEU A 46 5.93 2.56 -3.72
CA LEU A 46 4.97 2.50 -4.82
C LEU A 46 4.56 3.90 -5.26
N CYS A 47 4.25 4.06 -6.55
CA CYS A 47 3.53 5.24 -7.05
C CYS A 47 2.04 5.16 -6.71
N ASP A 48 1.34 6.30 -6.75
CA ASP A 48 -0.12 6.41 -6.50
C ASP A 48 -0.91 5.33 -7.24
N CYS A 49 -0.69 5.18 -8.55
CA CYS A 49 -1.43 4.24 -9.38
C CYS A 49 -1.31 2.78 -8.89
N CYS A 50 -0.12 2.36 -8.46
CA CYS A 50 0.08 1.00 -7.95
C CYS A 50 -0.53 0.83 -6.56
N GLN A 51 -0.44 1.85 -5.71
CA GLN A 51 -1.05 1.81 -4.38
C GLN A 51 -2.58 1.73 -4.46
N GLU A 52 -3.21 2.54 -5.30
CA GLU A 52 -4.67 2.52 -5.52
C GLU A 52 -5.14 1.16 -6.05
N LYS A 53 -4.43 0.61 -7.04
CA LYS A 53 -4.73 -0.70 -7.62
C LYS A 53 -4.67 -1.81 -6.57
N LEU A 54 -3.60 -1.84 -5.78
CA LEU A 54 -3.44 -2.83 -4.71
C LEU A 54 -4.50 -2.68 -3.62
N CYS A 55 -4.85 -1.45 -3.26
CA CYS A 55 -5.96 -1.20 -2.33
C CYS A 55 -7.30 -1.69 -2.86
N SER A 56 -7.59 -1.53 -4.16
CA SER A 56 -8.82 -2.04 -4.76
C SER A 56 -8.88 -3.56 -4.66
N MET A 57 -7.79 -4.24 -5.02
CA MET A 57 -7.71 -5.70 -4.95
C MET A 57 -7.90 -6.22 -3.51
N MET A 58 -7.27 -5.59 -2.52
CA MET A 58 -7.45 -5.99 -1.11
C MET A 58 -8.89 -5.83 -0.62
N ASN A 59 -9.59 -4.78 -1.07
CA ASN A 59 -10.99 -4.57 -0.69
C ASN A 59 -11.94 -5.56 -1.39
N GLU A 60 -11.60 -6.01 -2.60
CA GLU A 60 -12.35 -7.05 -3.32
C GLU A 60 -12.21 -8.44 -2.67
N GLU A 61 -11.05 -8.74 -2.07
CA GLU A 61 -10.79 -10.00 -1.35
C GLU A 61 -11.23 -9.98 0.12
N CYS A 62 -11.83 -8.89 0.60
CA CYS A 62 -12.32 -8.81 1.97
C CYS A 62 -13.58 -9.70 2.13
N GLU A 63 -13.40 -10.93 2.63
CA GLU A 63 -14.52 -11.75 3.10
C GLU A 63 -15.26 -11.01 4.22
N ILE A 64 -16.52 -10.67 3.96
CA ILE A 64 -17.43 -10.20 5.01
C ILE A 64 -17.76 -11.41 5.86
N VAL A 65 -17.00 -11.63 6.92
CA VAL A 65 -17.35 -12.61 7.95
C VAL A 65 -18.64 -12.11 8.60
N ARG A 66 -19.77 -12.69 8.20
CA ARG A 66 -21.00 -12.58 8.95
C ARG A 66 -20.81 -13.46 10.18
N GLU A 67 -20.84 -12.85 11.37
CA GLU A 67 -21.03 -13.61 12.60
C GLU A 67 -22.37 -14.36 12.46
N GLU A 68 -22.34 -15.63 12.07
CA GLU A 68 -23.48 -16.50 12.29
C GLU A 68 -23.65 -16.60 13.81
N GLU A 69 -24.82 -16.17 14.28
CA GLU A 69 -25.27 -16.24 15.66
C GLU A 69 -25.10 -17.66 16.19
N GLY A 70 -23.97 -17.93 16.83
CA GLY A 70 -23.61 -19.25 17.34
C GLY A 70 -22.60 -19.14 18.46
N GLY A 71 -22.94 -18.34 19.49
CA GLY A 71 -22.15 -18.22 20.71
C GLY A 71 -21.88 -19.60 21.31
N LEU A 72 -20.63 -19.83 21.73
CA LEU A 72 -20.11 -21.09 22.26
C LEU A 72 -20.60 -21.40 23.70
N PHE A 73 -21.83 -21.04 24.01
CA PHE A 73 -22.52 -21.32 25.28
C PHE A 73 -23.99 -21.61 24.98
N CYS A 74 -24.26 -22.80 24.45
CA CYS A 74 -25.59 -23.42 24.42
C CYS A 74 -25.59 -24.64 25.34
#